data_AF-A0A7C0WAN4-F1
#
_entry.id   AF-A0A7C0WAN4-F1
#
_cell.length_a   1.000
_cell.length_b   1.000
_cell.length_c   1.000
_cell.angle_alpha   90.00
_cell.angle_beta   90.00
_cell.angle_gamma   90.00
#
_symmetry.space_group_name_H-M   'P 1'
#
loop_
_entity.id
_entity.type
_entity.pdbx_description
1 polymer ?
#
loop_
_entity_poly.entity_id
_entity_poly.type
_entity_poly.pdbx_seq_one_letter_code
_entity_poly.pdbx_strand_id
1 'polypeptide(L)'
;MTAGNKSKRELWLFVLKLVFFTVIFGLLWFYYVQELYPYLLKPVVFPFFKWVGVKKWRLSILLDHFTNIIPYVALVCASPGFFKNWKKSIMTLIGGLLILMAGHIALSWIDYHYWSKYDTTKPFFRRIFHFYLINDALPLGLWLMFYPRLLPQLFSFLRFGKRVPYNS
;
A
#
# COMPACT_ATOMS: atom_id res chain seq x y z
N MET A 1 -6.18 -33.84 -11.68
CA MET A 1 -6.62 -32.43 -11.49
C MET A 1 -6.15 -31.62 -12.69
N THR A 2 -7.06 -30.98 -13.44
CA THR A 2 -6.70 -30.16 -14.60
C THR A 2 -5.96 -28.88 -14.16
N ALA A 3 -5.05 -28.37 -15.00
CA ALA A 3 -4.26 -27.16 -14.71
C ALA A 3 -5.10 -25.95 -14.28
N GLY A 4 -6.32 -25.82 -14.82
CA GLY A 4 -7.28 -24.78 -14.45
C GLY A 4 -7.81 -24.86 -13.01
N ASN A 5 -7.96 -26.06 -12.44
CA ASN A 5 -8.39 -26.22 -11.04
C ASN A 5 -7.29 -25.87 -10.04
N LYS A 6 -6.02 -26.10 -10.40
CA LYS A 6 -4.87 -25.74 -9.55
C LYS A 6 -4.70 -24.22 -9.42
N SER A 7 -4.84 -23.50 -10.54
CA SER A 7 -4.78 -22.02 -10.57
C SER A 7 -5.87 -21.38 -9.71
N LYS A 8 -7.13 -21.87 -9.80
CA LYS A 8 -8.23 -21.36 -8.97
C LYS A 8 -7.99 -21.55 -7.47
N ARG A 9 -7.48 -22.72 -7.07
CA ARG A 9 -7.17 -23.02 -5.67
C ARG A 9 -6.09 -22.09 -5.12
N GLU A 10 -5.03 -21.85 -5.90
CA GLU A 10 -3.95 -20.95 -5.50
C GLU A 10 -4.42 -19.50 -5.34
N LEU A 11 -5.32 -19.03 -6.23
CA LEU A 11 -5.94 -17.72 -6.11
C LEU A 11 -6.80 -17.60 -4.85
N TRP A 12 -7.68 -18.57 -4.58
CA TRP A 12 -8.51 -18.56 -3.38
C TRP A 12 -7.69 -18.61 -2.10
N LEU A 13 -6.60 -19.38 -2.09
CA LEU A 13 -5.65 -19.39 -0.98
C LEU A 13 -4.96 -18.03 -0.81
N PHE A 14 -4.60 -17.35 -1.89
CA PHE A 14 -4.06 -15.99 -1.84
C PHE A 14 -5.09 -15.00 -1.26
N VAL A 15 -6.32 -15.01 -1.78
CA VAL A 15 -7.41 -14.13 -1.30
C VAL A 15 -7.70 -14.38 0.17
N LEU A 16 -7.80 -15.65 0.61
CA LEU A 16 -8.06 -15.99 2.00
C LEU A 16 -6.93 -15.50 2.92
N LYS A 17 -5.67 -15.67 2.50
CA LYS A 17 -4.52 -15.12 3.23
C LYS A 17 -4.55 -13.61 3.28
N LEU A 18 -4.87 -12.95 2.17
CA LEU A 18 -4.96 -11.50 2.10
C LEU A 18 -6.01 -10.96 3.06
N VAL A 19 -7.21 -11.55 3.08
CA VAL A 19 -8.26 -11.20 4.03
C VAL A 19 -7.79 -11.40 5.47
N PHE A 20 -7.23 -12.58 5.77
CA PHE A 20 -6.72 -12.91 7.10
C PHE A 20 -5.66 -11.91 7.59
N PHE A 21 -4.63 -11.65 6.78
CA PHE A 21 -3.56 -10.72 7.14
C PHE A 21 -4.05 -9.27 7.21
N THR A 22 -4.97 -8.85 6.33
CA THR A 22 -5.54 -7.50 6.38
C THR A 22 -6.33 -7.28 7.67
N VAL A 23 -7.14 -8.26 8.09
CA VAL A 23 -7.88 -8.19 9.35
C VAL A 23 -6.92 -8.15 10.54
N ILE A 24 -5.95 -9.06 10.61
CA ILE A 24 -5.01 -9.12 11.74
C ILE A 24 -4.17 -7.86 11.83
N PHE A 25 -3.55 -7.43 10.73
CA PHE A 25 -2.73 -6.22 10.74
C PHE A 25 -3.57 -4.96 10.91
N GLY A 26 -4.81 -4.95 10.41
CA GLY A 26 -5.75 -3.88 10.69
C GLY A 26 -6.05 -3.75 12.18
N LEU A 27 -6.43 -4.84 12.84
CA LEU A 27 -6.66 -4.84 14.28
C LEU A 27 -5.39 -4.42 15.04
N LEU A 28 -4.24 -5.02 14.73
CA LEU A 28 -2.96 -4.65 15.35
C LEU A 28 -2.66 -3.16 15.18
N TRP A 29 -2.96 -2.61 14.00
CA TRP A 29 -2.75 -1.20 13.71
C TRP A 29 -3.63 -0.32 14.58
N PHE A 30 -4.94 -0.53 14.57
CA PHE A 30 -5.88 0.31 15.31
C PHE A 30 -5.74 0.19 16.82
N TYR A 31 -5.41 -0.99 17.35
CA TYR A 31 -5.28 -1.19 18.80
C TYR A 31 -3.93 -0.79 19.39
N TYR A 32 -2.85 -0.81 18.60
CA TYR A 32 -1.50 -0.61 19.15
C TYR A 32 -0.64 0.34 18.32
N VAL A 33 -0.57 0.12 17.00
CA VAL A 33 0.43 0.81 16.19
C VAL A 33 0.02 2.26 15.92
N GLN A 34 -1.26 2.57 15.71
CA GLN A 34 -1.72 3.93 15.40
C GLN A 34 -1.30 4.95 16.47
N GLU A 35 -1.31 4.56 17.75
CA GLU A 35 -0.86 5.42 18.85
C GLU A 35 0.67 5.54 18.92
N LEU A 36 1.39 4.46 18.63
CA LEU A 36 2.85 4.41 18.68
C LEU A 36 3.51 5.10 17.48
N TYR A 37 2.86 5.04 16.33
CA TYR A 37 3.38 5.42 15.04
C TYR A 37 3.82 6.90 14.93
N PRO A 38 3.07 7.88 15.48
CA PRO A 38 3.54 9.27 15.56
C PRO A 38 4.85 9.42 16.34
N TYR A 39 5.11 8.59 17.36
CA TYR A 39 6.35 8.64 18.14
C TYR A 39 7.55 8.11 17.35
N LEU A 40 7.35 7.05 16.56
CA LEU A 40 8.39 6.48 15.70
C LEU A 40 8.76 7.42 14.55
N LEU A 41 7.78 8.11 13.99
CA LEU A 41 7.99 9.01 12.86
C LEU A 41 8.51 10.39 13.24
N LYS A 42 8.11 10.92 14.41
CA LYS A 42 8.54 12.23 14.94
C LYS A 42 10.01 12.59 14.63
N PRO A 43 11.01 11.74 14.93
CA PRO A 43 12.42 12.09 14.72
C PRO A 43 12.80 12.32 13.26
N VAL A 44 12.15 11.65 12.30
CA VAL A 44 12.44 11.81 10.86
C VAL A 44 11.57 12.90 10.25
N VAL A 45 10.32 12.94 10.68
CA VAL A 45 9.26 13.71 10.05
C VAL A 45 9.25 15.17 10.53
N PHE A 46 9.52 15.42 11.81
CA PHE A 46 9.53 16.79 12.35
C PHE A 46 10.67 17.66 11.80
N PRO A 47 11.92 17.18 11.63
CA PRO A 47 12.98 17.99 11.03
C PRO A 47 12.64 18.41 9.60
N PHE A 48 12.15 17.47 8.78
CA PHE A 48 11.73 17.76 7.41
C PHE A 48 10.60 18.80 7.39
N PHE A 49 9.57 18.64 8.22
CA PHE A 49 8.46 19.59 8.23
C PHE A 49 8.79 20.95 8.83
N LYS A 50 9.71 21.01 9.79
CA LYS A 50 10.25 22.29 10.26
C LYS A 50 11.00 23.01 9.14
N TRP A 51 11.75 22.28 8.32
CA TRP A 51 12.48 22.83 7.18
C TRP A 51 11.52 23.37 6.10
N VAL A 52 10.44 22.65 5.80
CA VAL A 52 9.47 23.04 4.75
C VAL A 52 8.34 23.95 5.27
N GLY A 53 8.29 24.22 6.58
CA GLY A 53 7.34 25.16 7.20
C GLY A 53 5.94 24.61 7.45
N VAL A 54 5.75 23.29 7.47
CA VAL A 54 4.44 22.65 7.69
C VAL A 54 4.00 22.78 9.16
N LYS A 55 2.75 23.22 9.39
CA LYS A 55 2.19 23.37 10.75
C LYS A 55 1.89 22.01 11.40
N LYS A 56 2.26 21.85 12.68
CA LYS A 56 2.14 20.57 13.44
C LYS A 56 0.73 19.97 13.49
N TRP A 57 -0.32 20.77 13.60
CA TRP A 57 -1.69 20.25 13.74
C TRP A 57 -2.21 19.58 12.46
N ARG A 58 -1.81 20.10 11.29
CA ARG A 58 -2.15 19.57 9.96
C ARG A 58 -1.58 18.17 9.74
N LEU A 59 -0.42 17.90 10.37
CA LEU A 59 0.23 16.61 10.30
C LEU A 59 -0.59 15.49 10.96
N SER A 60 -1.37 15.80 12.00
CA SER A 60 -2.21 14.80 12.66
C SER A 60 -3.27 14.22 11.72
N ILE A 61 -3.87 15.07 10.88
CA ILE A 61 -4.88 14.70 9.89
C ILE A 61 -4.29 13.77 8.83
N LEU A 62 -3.02 13.98 8.46
CA LEU A 62 -2.35 13.16 7.46
C LEU A 62 -1.94 11.79 7.98
N LEU A 63 -1.60 11.67 9.26
CA LEU A 63 -1.25 10.39 9.87
C LEU A 63 -2.40 9.37 9.82
N ASP A 64 -3.65 9.82 9.78
CA ASP A 64 -4.82 8.96 9.60
C ASP A 64 -4.87 8.30 8.19
N HIS A 65 -4.22 8.90 7.20
CA HIS A 65 -4.12 8.34 5.83
C HIS A 65 -2.96 7.34 5.66
N PHE A 66 -2.20 7.04 6.71
CA PHE A 66 -1.05 6.12 6.63
C PHE A 66 -1.45 4.65 6.79
N THR A 67 -2.76 4.39 6.88
CA THR A 67 -3.36 3.05 6.93
C THR A 67 -3.05 2.21 5.68
N ASN A 68 -2.59 2.82 4.58
CA ASN A 68 -2.13 2.12 3.37
C ASN A 68 -0.89 1.20 3.61
N ILE A 69 -0.21 1.32 4.75
CA ILE A 69 0.80 0.34 5.20
C ILE A 69 0.20 -1.05 5.39
N ILE A 70 -1.01 -1.13 5.94
CA ILE A 70 -1.70 -2.39 6.23
C ILE A 70 -1.91 -3.23 4.96
N PRO A 71 -2.58 -2.73 3.90
CA PRO A 71 -2.77 -3.50 2.68
C PRO A 71 -1.44 -3.87 2.01
N TYR A 72 -0.39 -3.04 2.11
CA TYR A 72 0.92 -3.39 1.57
C TYR A 72 1.54 -4.60 2.28
N VAL A 73 1.62 -4.54 3.61
CA VAL A 73 2.19 -5.64 4.42
C VAL A 73 1.37 -6.91 4.22
N ALA A 74 0.04 -6.79 4.20
CA ALA A 74 -0.87 -7.92 3.97
C ALA A 74 -0.63 -8.57 2.58
N LEU A 75 -0.46 -7.79 1.52
CA LEU A 75 -0.15 -8.29 0.17
C LEU A 75 1.17 -9.06 0.14
N VAL A 76 2.22 -8.52 0.76
CA VAL A 76 3.53 -9.18 0.79
C VAL A 76 3.47 -10.49 1.61
N CYS A 77 2.80 -10.50 2.76
CA CYS A 77 2.62 -11.71 3.57
C CYS A 77 1.74 -12.77 2.90
N ALA A 78 0.71 -12.35 2.16
CA ALA A 78 -0.16 -13.24 1.40
C ALA A 78 0.53 -13.85 0.17
N SER A 79 1.65 -13.27 -0.28
CA SER A 79 2.34 -13.66 -1.51
C SER A 79 2.81 -15.12 -1.50
N PRO A 80 2.67 -15.86 -2.62
CA PRO A 80 3.15 -17.23 -2.73
C PRO A 80 4.64 -17.33 -2.45
N GLY A 81 5.03 -18.27 -1.58
CA GLY A 81 6.44 -18.51 -1.26
C GLY A 81 7.06 -17.52 -0.28
N PHE A 82 6.26 -16.71 0.44
CA PHE A 82 6.72 -15.81 1.50
C PHE A 82 7.75 -16.47 2.43
N PHE A 83 7.42 -17.64 2.99
CA PHE A 83 8.30 -18.41 3.88
C PHE A 83 9.51 -19.05 3.18
N LYS A 84 9.37 -19.41 1.90
CA LYS A 84 10.47 -20.04 1.13
C LYS A 84 11.56 -19.02 0.79
N ASN A 85 11.18 -17.78 0.52
CA ASN A 85 12.08 -16.68 0.16
C ASN A 85 12.04 -15.55 1.19
N TRP A 86 12.14 -15.89 2.48
CA TRP A 86 11.94 -14.94 3.57
C TRP A 86 12.85 -13.70 3.48
N LYS A 87 14.11 -13.86 3.03
CA LYS A 87 15.05 -12.74 2.81
C LYS A 87 14.51 -11.72 1.79
N LYS A 88 14.04 -12.21 0.62
CA LYS A 88 13.43 -11.36 -0.40
C LYS A 88 12.18 -10.68 0.16
N SER A 89 11.36 -11.42 0.89
CA SER A 89 10.12 -10.89 1.49
C SER A 89 10.40 -9.77 2.50
N ILE A 90 11.43 -9.93 3.35
CA ILE A 90 11.87 -8.88 4.28
C ILE A 90 12.41 -7.67 3.53
N MET A 91 13.29 -7.86 2.53
CA MET A 91 13.80 -6.75 1.72
C MET A 91 12.66 -6.00 1.00
N THR A 92 11.66 -6.74 0.53
CA THR A 92 10.46 -6.17 -0.11
C THR A 92 9.64 -5.38 0.90
N LEU A 93 9.38 -5.94 2.08
CA LEU A 93 8.69 -5.22 3.17
C LEU A 93 9.41 -3.93 3.52
N ILE A 94 10.70 -4.00 3.85
CA ILE A 94 11.49 -2.82 4.23
C ILE A 94 11.50 -1.80 3.08
N GLY A 95 11.82 -2.22 1.85
CA GLY A 95 11.88 -1.34 0.70
C GLY A 95 10.56 -0.63 0.41
N GLY A 96 9.45 -1.36 0.41
CA GLY A 96 8.13 -0.75 0.19
C GLY A 96 7.66 0.12 1.34
N LEU A 97 7.94 -0.24 2.60
CA LEU A 97 7.63 0.62 3.75
C LEU A 97 8.41 1.94 3.69
N LEU A 98 9.67 1.92 3.28
CA LEU A 98 10.45 3.14 3.06
C LEU A 98 9.86 4.01 1.94
N ILE A 99 9.42 3.40 0.83
CA ILE A 99 8.78 4.13 -0.27
C ILE A 99 7.44 4.72 0.18
N LEU A 100 6.62 3.97 0.92
CA LEU A 100 5.37 4.48 1.49
C LEU A 100 5.62 5.65 2.42
N MET A 101 6.60 5.53 3.32
CA MET A 101 6.99 6.62 4.23
C MET A 101 7.43 7.87 3.46
N ALA A 102 8.24 7.72 2.40
CA ALA A 102 8.62 8.83 1.54
C ALA A 102 7.41 9.45 0.82
N GLY A 103 6.50 8.60 0.31
CA GLY A 103 5.24 9.02 -0.31
C GLY A 103 4.36 9.81 0.64
N HIS A 104 4.26 9.39 1.90
CA HIS A 104 3.53 10.08 2.95
C HIS A 104 4.12 11.45 3.29
N ILE A 105 5.45 11.55 3.35
CA ILE A 105 6.15 12.83 3.57
C ILE A 105 5.87 13.78 2.40
N ALA A 106 5.97 13.28 1.16
CA ALA A 106 5.67 14.06 -0.04
C ALA A 106 4.20 14.50 -0.08
N LEU A 107 3.27 13.60 0.22
CA LEU A 107 1.83 13.89 0.28
C LEU A 107 1.52 14.95 1.34
N SER A 108 2.17 14.87 2.50
CA SER A 108 2.02 15.86 3.56
C SER A 108 2.46 17.25 3.12
N TRP A 109 3.56 17.33 2.40
CA TRP A 109 4.05 18.58 1.84
C TRP A 109 3.09 19.14 0.77
N ILE A 110 2.60 18.28 -0.13
CA ILE A 110 1.66 18.66 -1.20
C ILE A 110 0.33 19.14 -0.61
N ASP A 111 -0.21 18.46 0.40
CA ASP A 111 -1.40 18.89 1.14
C ASP A 111 -1.21 20.29 1.72
N TYR A 112 -0.10 20.49 2.43
CA TYR A 112 0.21 21.79 3.03
C TYR A 112 0.36 22.88 1.97
N HIS A 113 1.04 22.60 0.86
CA HIS A 113 1.20 23.54 -0.24
C HIS A 113 -0.15 23.98 -0.82
N TYR A 114 -1.06 23.04 -1.08
CA TYR A 114 -2.36 23.40 -1.61
C TYR A 114 -3.27 24.06 -0.57
N TRP A 115 -3.22 23.61 0.68
CA TRP A 115 -3.99 24.21 1.76
C TRP A 115 -3.57 25.65 2.02
N SER A 116 -2.26 25.93 2.09
CA SER A 116 -1.77 27.30 2.30
C SER A 116 -2.21 28.28 1.20
N LYS A 117 -2.51 27.78 -0.01
CA LYS A 117 -2.94 28.59 -1.15
C LYS A 117 -4.46 28.72 -1.30
N TYR A 118 -5.21 27.67 -0.97
CA TYR A 118 -6.64 27.58 -1.25
C TYR A 118 -7.51 27.34 -0.01
N ASP A 119 -6.90 27.20 1.17
CA ASP A 119 -7.54 26.73 2.38
C ASP A 119 -8.34 25.43 2.15
N THR A 120 -9.47 25.23 2.82
CA THR A 120 -10.36 24.07 2.71
C THR A 120 -11.48 24.27 1.68
N THR A 121 -11.19 24.99 0.60
CA THR A 121 -12.18 25.30 -0.46
C THR A 121 -12.25 24.23 -1.56
N LYS A 122 -13.27 24.28 -2.43
CA LYS A 122 -13.43 23.34 -3.57
C LYS A 122 -12.16 23.21 -4.46
N PRO A 123 -11.42 24.28 -4.79
CA PRO A 123 -10.14 24.18 -5.49
C PRO A 123 -9.07 23.32 -4.81
N PHE A 124 -9.00 23.32 -3.46
CA PHE A 124 -8.09 22.47 -2.70
C PHE A 124 -8.42 20.99 -2.93
N PHE A 125 -9.66 20.59 -2.65
CA PHE A 125 -10.11 19.20 -2.80
C PHE A 125 -9.91 18.68 -4.22
N ARG A 126 -10.24 19.49 -5.24
CA ARG A 126 -10.05 19.11 -6.65
C ARG A 126 -8.60 18.77 -6.99
N ARG A 127 -7.62 19.41 -6.34
CA ARG A 127 -6.19 19.16 -6.60
C ARG A 127 -5.66 18.01 -5.77
N ILE A 128 -5.92 18.00 -4.46
CA ILE A 128 -5.33 17.03 -3.53
C ILE A 128 -5.90 15.61 -3.72
N PHE A 129 -7.15 15.49 -4.16
CA PHE A 129 -7.83 14.20 -4.33
C PHE A 129 -7.03 13.17 -5.14
N HIS A 130 -6.41 13.59 -6.24
CA HIS A 130 -5.62 12.71 -7.10
C HIS A 130 -4.40 12.13 -6.36
N PHE A 131 -3.78 12.93 -5.49
CA PHE A 131 -2.63 12.49 -4.70
C PHE A 131 -3.04 11.50 -3.61
N TYR A 132 -4.20 11.69 -2.98
CA TYR A 132 -4.77 10.68 -2.08
C TYR A 132 -5.07 9.37 -2.82
N LEU A 133 -5.67 9.44 -4.00
CA LEU A 133 -5.97 8.25 -4.80
C LEU A 133 -4.70 7.49 -5.22
N ILE A 134 -3.63 8.21 -5.58
CA ILE A 134 -2.32 7.62 -5.85
C ILE A 134 -1.78 6.95 -4.58
N ASN A 135 -1.84 7.64 -3.43
CA ASN A 135 -1.39 7.10 -2.14
C ASN A 135 -2.13 5.80 -1.76
N ASP A 136 -3.42 5.72 -2.05
CA ASP A 136 -4.24 4.53 -1.77
C ASP A 136 -3.92 3.38 -2.73
N ALA A 137 -3.50 3.68 -3.96
CA ALA A 137 -3.08 2.70 -4.95
C ALA A 137 -1.61 2.23 -4.79
N LEU A 138 -0.76 3.00 -4.09
CA LEU A 138 0.66 2.69 -3.89
C LEU A 138 0.91 1.27 -3.34
N PRO A 139 0.18 0.74 -2.34
CA PRO A 139 0.38 -0.61 -1.83
C PRO A 139 0.33 -1.68 -2.92
N LEU A 140 -0.67 -1.58 -3.80
CA LEU A 140 -0.83 -2.50 -4.91
C LEU A 140 0.29 -2.30 -5.94
N GLY A 141 0.60 -1.06 -6.30
CA GLY A 141 1.66 -0.74 -7.26
C GLY A 141 3.03 -1.26 -6.82
N LEU A 142 3.40 -1.02 -5.56
CA LEU A 142 4.65 -1.51 -4.96
C LEU A 142 4.68 -3.04 -4.93
N TRP A 143 3.59 -3.68 -4.52
CA TRP A 143 3.50 -5.13 -4.51
C TRP A 143 3.71 -5.73 -5.91
N LEU A 144 3.07 -5.17 -6.94
CA LEU A 144 3.24 -5.59 -8.32
C LEU A 144 4.68 -5.39 -8.83
N MET A 145 5.34 -4.31 -8.41
CA MET A 145 6.74 -4.05 -8.74
C MET A 145 7.70 -5.11 -8.17
N PHE A 146 7.48 -5.56 -6.92
CA PHE A 146 8.34 -6.56 -6.28
C PHE A 146 7.95 -8.02 -6.60
N TYR A 147 6.69 -8.24 -7.01
CA TYR A 147 6.14 -9.53 -7.41
C TYR A 147 5.54 -9.52 -8.84
N PRO A 148 6.30 -9.12 -9.88
CA PRO A 148 5.77 -8.96 -11.23
C PRO A 148 5.31 -10.28 -11.87
N ARG A 149 5.79 -11.42 -11.38
CA ARG A 149 5.37 -12.76 -11.84
C ARG A 149 3.93 -13.12 -11.44
N LEU A 150 3.33 -12.38 -10.50
CA LEU A 150 1.95 -12.59 -10.07
C LEU A 150 0.94 -11.84 -10.95
N LEU A 151 1.38 -10.82 -11.72
CA LEU A 151 0.55 -10.11 -12.70
C LEU A 151 -0.08 -11.07 -13.72
N PRO A 152 0.68 -11.90 -14.47
CA PRO A 152 0.11 -12.83 -15.42
C PRO A 152 -0.83 -13.85 -14.77
N GLN A 153 -0.66 -14.18 -13.48
CA GLN A 153 -1.54 -15.10 -12.76
C GLN A 153 -2.88 -14.43 -12.40
N LEU A 154 -2.86 -13.16 -12.01
CA LEU A 154 -4.07 -12.35 -11.80
C LEU A 154 -4.82 -12.07 -13.12
N PHE A 155 -4.08 -11.74 -14.19
CA PHE A 155 -4.68 -11.42 -15.49
C PHE A 155 -5.08 -12.65 -16.32
N SER A 156 -4.40 -13.79 -16.17
CA SER A 156 -4.85 -15.05 -16.81
C SER A 156 -6.20 -15.50 -16.24
N PHE A 157 -6.49 -15.16 -14.99
CA PHE A 157 -7.82 -15.33 -14.39
C PHE A 157 -8.85 -14.34 -14.95
N LEU A 158 -8.50 -13.07 -15.18
CA LEU A 158 -9.40 -12.10 -15.83
C LEU A 158 -9.69 -12.46 -17.31
N ARG A 159 -8.81 -13.21 -17.98
CA ARG A 159 -9.06 -13.83 -19.29
C ARG A 159 -9.96 -15.07 -19.18
N PHE A 160 -11.10 -14.98 -18.49
CA PHE A 160 -12.23 -15.86 -18.80
C PHE A 160 -12.85 -15.39 -20.13
N GLY A 161 -12.44 -16.03 -21.24
CA GLY A 161 -13.15 -15.82 -22.51
C GLY A 161 -12.48 -16.37 -23.77
N LYS A 162 -11.14 -16.37 -23.88
CA LYS A 162 -10.47 -16.95 -25.05
C LYS A 162 -9.77 -18.25 -24.68
N ARG A 163 -10.44 -19.37 -24.97
CA ARG A 163 -9.73 -20.60 -25.33
C ARG A 163 -8.78 -20.21 -26.46
N VAL A 164 -7.49 -20.21 -26.21
CA VAL A 164 -6.52 -20.25 -27.30
C VAL A 164 -6.69 -21.65 -27.91
N PRO A 165 -7.15 -21.79 -29.16
CA PRO A 165 -7.14 -23.10 -29.80
C PRO A 165 -5.67 -23.52 -29.91
N TYR A 166 -5.35 -24.66 -29.32
CA TYR A 166 -4.14 -25.39 -29.67
C TYR A 166 -4.34 -25.83 -31.13
N ASN A 167 -3.68 -25.16 -32.06
CA ASN A 167 -3.47 -25.75 -33.37
C ASN A 167 -2.44 -26.86 -33.18
N SER A 168 -2.91 -28.07 -33.46
CA SER A 168 -2.16 -29.30 -33.70
C SER A 168 -0.97 -29.09 -34.62
#